data_AF-A0A085BIA9-F1
#
_entry.id   AF-A0A085BIA9-F1
#
_cell.length_a   1.000
_cell.length_b   1.000
_cell.length_c   1.000
_cell.angle_alpha   90.00
_cell.angle_beta   90.00
_cell.angle_gamma   90.00
#
_symmetry.space_group_name_H-M   'P 1'
#
loop_
_entity.id
_entity.type
_entity.pdbx_description
1 polymer ?
#
loop_
_entity_poly.entity_id
_entity_poly.type
_entity_poly.pdbx_seq_one_letter_code
_entity_poly.pdbx_strand_id
1 'polypeptide(L)'
;MAKLNSQIIVFIAVISSIIISCEKNKKRNILETKPTSSTHSFQKDWARKNIPQKWIEIKKDEKGYLIYQPCEGNTVTIDFNANSGIEIINQLEIKKIEYDIRDEINSDAKFFINFSKNKKQVFEIEATEYDSKNQIALFKIENHYFLMTPFENKDSFRKIQNMCVKEKVDELEFLPIN
;
A
#
# COMPACT_ATOMS: atom_id res chain seq x y z
N MET A 1 -45.45 -27.96 27.54
CA MET A 1 -44.93 -26.87 26.68
C MET A 1 -43.42 -26.63 26.78
N ALA A 2 -42.69 -27.10 27.80
CA ALA A 2 -41.24 -26.82 27.93
C ALA A 2 -40.31 -27.62 26.97
N LYS A 3 -40.72 -28.81 26.51
CA LYS A 3 -39.87 -29.67 25.64
C LYS A 3 -39.67 -29.11 24.22
N LEU A 4 -40.61 -28.33 23.70
CA LEU A 4 -40.55 -27.80 22.33
C LEU A 4 -39.53 -26.65 22.23
N ASN A 5 -39.45 -25.80 23.26
CA ASN A 5 -38.50 -24.67 23.29
C ASN A 5 -37.04 -25.12 23.38
N SER A 6 -36.76 -26.25 24.06
CA SER A 6 -35.39 -26.76 24.17
C SER A 6 -34.84 -27.32 22.85
N GLN A 7 -35.69 -27.91 22.00
CA GLN A 7 -35.24 -28.47 20.72
C GLN A 7 -34.95 -27.37 19.68
N ILE A 8 -35.70 -26.27 19.71
CA ILE A 8 -35.51 -25.12 18.80
C ILE A 8 -34.17 -24.43 19.09
N ILE A 9 -33.81 -24.25 20.37
CA ILE A 9 -32.55 -23.59 20.77
C ILE A 9 -31.32 -24.41 20.32
N VAL A 10 -31.38 -25.74 20.46
CA VAL A 10 -30.30 -26.63 20.00
C VAL A 10 -30.14 -26.56 18.48
N PHE A 11 -31.25 -26.53 17.72
CA PHE A 11 -31.20 -26.39 16.26
C PHE A 11 -30.57 -25.06 15.82
N ILE A 12 -30.92 -23.95 16.47
CA ILE A 12 -30.34 -22.64 16.16
C ILE A 12 -28.84 -22.63 16.46
N ALA A 13 -28.39 -23.23 17.55
CA ALA A 13 -26.98 -23.32 17.91
C ALA A 13 -26.16 -24.18 16.93
N VAL A 14 -26.73 -25.27 16.43
CA VAL A 14 -26.07 -26.14 15.43
C VAL A 14 -25.99 -25.45 14.07
N ILE A 15 -27.07 -24.77 13.63
CA ILE A 15 -27.06 -24.03 12.36
C ILE A 15 -26.06 -22.88 12.42
N SER A 16 -26.00 -22.13 13.52
CA SER A 16 -25.05 -21.02 13.66
C SER A 16 -23.60 -21.50 13.72
N SER A 17 -23.31 -22.64 14.36
CA SER A 17 -21.95 -23.21 14.35
C SER A 17 -21.53 -23.76 12.98
N ILE A 18 -22.46 -24.27 12.17
CA ILE A 18 -22.20 -24.66 10.78
C ILE A 18 -21.94 -23.44 9.90
N ILE A 19 -22.71 -22.35 10.05
CA ILE A 19 -22.51 -21.10 9.29
C ILE A 19 -21.15 -20.48 9.63
N ILE A 20 -20.79 -20.38 10.91
CA ILE A 20 -19.49 -19.84 11.36
C ILE A 20 -18.31 -20.70 10.84
N SER A 21 -18.51 -22.01 10.68
CA SER A 21 -17.48 -22.90 10.13
C SER A 21 -17.33 -22.79 8.61
N CYS A 22 -18.37 -22.38 7.88
CA CYS A 22 -18.33 -22.23 6.42
C CYS A 22 -17.62 -20.95 5.97
N GLU A 23 -17.68 -19.86 6.73
CA GLU A 23 -16.98 -18.61 6.37
C GLU A 23 -15.45 -18.71 6.47
N LYS A 24 -14.92 -19.65 7.28
CA LYS A 24 -13.48 -19.76 7.53
C LYS A 24 -12.64 -20.42 6.42
N ASN A 25 -13.24 -20.87 5.32
CA ASN A 25 -12.52 -21.65 4.29
C ASN A 25 -12.75 -21.21 2.85
N LYS A 26 -12.92 -19.90 2.60
CA LYS A 26 -12.65 -19.37 1.25
C LYS A 26 -11.12 -19.43 1.05
N LYS A 27 -10.60 -20.50 0.46
CA LYS A 27 -9.17 -20.63 0.09
C LYS A 27 -8.80 -19.45 -0.82
N ARG A 28 -8.17 -18.42 -0.25
CA ARG A 28 -7.59 -17.31 -1.01
C ARG A 28 -6.45 -17.87 -1.85
N ASN A 29 -6.43 -17.55 -3.14
CA ASN A 29 -5.35 -17.99 -4.02
C ASN A 29 -4.23 -16.93 -3.97
N ILE A 30 -3.28 -17.14 -3.06
CA ILE A 30 -2.20 -16.19 -2.80
C ILE A 30 -0.90 -16.76 -3.35
N LEU A 31 -0.21 -15.97 -4.17
CA LEU A 31 1.16 -16.26 -4.58
C LEU A 31 2.12 -15.39 -3.76
N GLU A 32 2.98 -16.04 -2.96
CA GLU A 32 4.03 -15.37 -2.18
C GLU A 32 5.38 -15.57 -2.87
N THR A 33 6.04 -14.47 -3.23
CA THR A 33 7.39 -14.48 -3.80
C THR A 33 8.39 -13.95 -2.77
N LYS A 34 9.47 -14.71 -2.55
CA LYS A 34 10.54 -14.32 -1.64
C LYS A 34 11.35 -13.13 -2.18
N PRO A 35 11.87 -12.26 -1.30
CA PRO A 35 12.73 -11.17 -1.73
C PRO A 35 14.03 -11.69 -2.35
N THR A 36 14.59 -10.91 -3.27
CA THR A 36 15.96 -11.09 -3.77
C THR A 36 16.90 -10.11 -3.05
N SER A 37 18.21 -10.37 -3.12
CA SER A 37 19.22 -9.66 -2.31
C SER A 37 19.60 -8.26 -2.83
N SER A 38 19.00 -7.79 -3.92
CA SER A 38 19.30 -6.47 -4.48
C SER A 38 18.55 -5.38 -3.70
N THR A 39 19.26 -4.70 -2.80
CA THR A 39 18.77 -3.47 -2.16
C THR A 39 19.70 -2.33 -2.55
N HIS A 40 19.14 -1.27 -3.13
CA HIS A 40 19.83 -0.01 -3.30
C HIS A 40 19.65 0.82 -2.03
N SER A 41 20.76 1.07 -1.32
CA SER A 41 20.73 1.97 -0.18
C SER A 41 20.41 3.38 -0.65
N PHE A 42 19.40 4.00 -0.05
CA PHE A 42 19.29 5.44 -0.01
C PHE A 42 20.62 6.02 0.44
N GLN A 43 21.14 6.92 -0.39
CA GLN A 43 22.32 7.67 -0.03
C GLN A 43 22.00 8.55 1.19
N LYS A 44 23.03 8.85 2.00
CA LYS A 44 22.94 9.92 2.98
C LYS A 44 22.53 11.20 2.22
N ASP A 45 21.46 11.85 2.67
CA ASP A 45 20.83 13.01 2.03
C ASP A 45 20.02 12.71 0.74
N TRP A 46 19.51 11.49 0.56
CA TRP A 46 18.65 11.15 -0.59
C TRP A 46 17.49 12.13 -0.76
N ALA A 47 16.85 12.53 0.35
CA ALA A 47 15.75 13.48 0.38
C ALA A 47 16.16 14.88 -0.10
N ARG A 48 17.47 15.21 -0.13
CA ARG A 48 17.98 16.53 -0.50
C ARG A 48 18.51 16.64 -1.91
N LYS A 49 19.13 15.58 -2.42
CA LYS A 49 19.87 15.63 -3.69
C LYS A 49 19.32 14.69 -4.76
N ASN A 50 18.73 13.57 -4.35
CA ASN A 50 18.43 12.45 -5.23
C ASN A 50 17.12 11.78 -4.81
N ILE A 51 16.00 12.51 -4.82
CA ILE A 51 14.68 11.91 -4.58
C ILE A 51 14.42 10.94 -5.76
N PRO A 52 14.23 9.63 -5.49
CA PRO A 52 13.90 8.67 -6.55
C PRO A 52 12.68 9.10 -7.34
N GLN A 53 12.72 8.88 -8.65
CA GLN A 53 11.64 9.29 -9.55
C GLN A 53 10.37 8.48 -9.35
N LYS A 54 10.49 7.22 -8.94
CA LYS A 54 9.37 6.30 -8.85
C LYS A 54 9.36 5.61 -7.49
N TRP A 55 8.17 5.52 -6.91
CA TRP A 55 7.93 4.94 -5.59
C TRP A 55 6.80 3.94 -5.64
N ILE A 56 6.88 2.91 -4.80
CA ILE A 56 5.84 1.90 -4.66
C ILE A 56 5.48 1.71 -3.19
N GLU A 57 4.19 1.50 -2.95
CA GLU A 57 3.65 1.25 -1.62
C GLU A 57 4.09 -0.09 -1.05
N ILE A 58 4.36 -0.07 0.24
CA ILE A 58 4.65 -1.20 1.10
C ILE A 58 3.52 -1.36 2.11
N LYS A 59 3.18 -2.60 2.41
CA LYS A 59 2.33 -2.99 3.52
C LYS A 59 3.14 -3.73 4.59
N LYS A 60 2.58 -3.84 5.78
CA LYS A 60 3.18 -4.57 6.90
C LYS A 60 2.23 -5.65 7.38
N ASP A 61 2.75 -6.85 7.57
CA ASP A 61 2.06 -7.96 8.25
C ASP A 61 2.96 -8.55 9.36
N GLU A 62 2.53 -9.66 9.95
CA GLU A 62 3.26 -10.34 11.02
C GLU A 62 4.66 -10.82 10.61
N LYS A 63 4.91 -11.06 9.32
CA LYS A 63 6.21 -11.49 8.79
C LYS A 63 7.10 -10.30 8.41
N GLY A 64 6.60 -9.06 8.50
CA GLY A 64 7.33 -7.84 8.19
C GLY A 64 6.77 -7.08 7.00
N TYR A 65 7.65 -6.41 6.26
CA TYR A 65 7.28 -5.56 5.12
C TYR A 65 7.11 -6.36 3.83
N LEU A 66 6.13 -5.96 3.03
CA LEU A 66 5.81 -6.62 1.77
C LEU A 66 5.21 -5.65 0.75
N ILE A 67 5.32 -6.01 -0.53
CA ILE A 67 4.56 -5.37 -1.61
C ILE A 67 3.33 -6.22 -1.90
N TYR A 68 2.15 -5.60 -1.79
CA TYR A 68 0.88 -6.28 -2.00
C TYR A 68 0.30 -5.91 -3.35
N GLN A 69 0.12 -6.91 -4.20
CA GLN A 69 -0.61 -6.79 -5.44
C GLN A 69 -2.05 -7.26 -5.19
N PRO A 70 -3.04 -6.35 -5.18
CA PRO A 70 -4.44 -6.71 -5.00
C PRO A 70 -4.96 -7.53 -6.17
N CYS A 71 -6.12 -8.17 -5.97
CA CYS A 71 -6.79 -8.97 -6.98
C CYS A 71 -7.24 -8.10 -8.15
N GLU A 72 -7.85 -6.96 -7.82
CA GLU A 72 -8.27 -5.95 -8.76
C GLU A 72 -7.39 -4.70 -8.62
N GLY A 73 -6.86 -4.24 -9.75
CA GLY A 73 -6.06 -3.03 -9.79
C GLY A 73 -4.57 -3.25 -9.55
N ASN A 74 -3.90 -2.23 -9.00
CA ASN A 74 -2.46 -2.14 -8.85
C ASN A 74 -2.07 -1.69 -7.45
N THR A 75 -0.89 -2.15 -6.99
CA THR A 75 -0.21 -1.54 -5.84
C THR A 75 0.00 -0.05 -6.09
N VAL A 76 -0.23 0.78 -5.05
CA VAL A 76 -0.06 2.22 -5.17
C VAL A 76 1.36 2.55 -5.62
N THR A 77 1.48 3.27 -6.73
CA THR A 77 2.75 3.68 -7.32
C THR A 77 2.70 5.18 -7.62
N ILE A 78 3.78 5.88 -7.32
CA ILE A 78 3.94 7.31 -7.60
C ILE A 78 5.09 7.48 -8.59
N ASP A 79 4.81 8.16 -9.71
CA ASP A 79 5.80 8.50 -10.72
C ASP A 79 5.93 10.01 -10.86
N PHE A 80 7.11 10.51 -10.54
CA PHE A 80 7.50 11.91 -10.59
C PHE A 80 8.12 12.33 -11.93
N ASN A 81 8.25 11.42 -12.89
CA ASN A 81 8.91 11.63 -14.19
C ASN A 81 7.92 11.83 -15.36
N ALA A 82 6.63 12.03 -15.10
CA ALA A 82 5.73 12.45 -16.17
C ALA A 82 6.11 13.90 -16.56
N ASN A 83 6.40 14.16 -17.85
CA ASN A 83 7.02 15.37 -18.43
C ASN A 83 6.39 16.77 -18.13
N SER A 84 5.54 16.88 -17.10
CA SER A 84 5.01 18.10 -16.48
C SER A 84 3.99 17.74 -15.36
N GLY A 85 4.11 16.55 -14.77
CA GLY A 85 3.04 15.95 -13.98
C GLY A 85 3.51 14.90 -13.00
N ILE A 86 2.60 14.51 -12.12
CA ILE A 86 2.73 13.35 -11.25
C ILE A 86 1.64 12.35 -11.65
N GLU A 87 2.03 11.09 -11.75
CA GLU A 87 1.11 9.98 -11.96
C GLU A 87 1.00 9.17 -10.67
N ILE A 88 -0.21 9.09 -10.12
CA ILE A 88 -0.53 8.22 -9.00
C ILE A 88 -1.40 7.10 -9.54
N ILE A 89 -0.84 5.90 -9.54
CA ILE A 89 -1.53 4.68 -9.95
C ILE A 89 -2.04 4.05 -8.65
N ASN A 90 -3.34 4.08 -8.40
CA ASN A 90 -3.95 3.50 -7.19
C ASN A 90 -5.06 2.53 -7.59
N GLN A 91 -4.89 1.24 -7.26
CA GLN A 91 -5.86 0.20 -7.56
C GLN A 91 -6.30 0.26 -9.04
N LEU A 92 -7.49 0.80 -9.30
CA LEU A 92 -8.12 0.85 -10.63
C LEU A 92 -8.03 2.22 -11.32
N GLU A 93 -7.50 3.24 -10.65
CA GLU A 93 -7.50 4.62 -11.15
C GLU A 93 -6.07 5.14 -11.32
N ILE A 94 -5.87 5.82 -12.45
CA ILE A 94 -4.66 6.61 -12.71
C ILE A 94 -5.03 8.07 -12.53
N LYS A 95 -4.54 8.68 -11.45
CA LYS A 95 -4.67 10.12 -11.20
C LYS A 95 -3.43 10.81 -11.74
N LYS A 96 -3.57 11.43 -12.92
CA LYS A 96 -2.54 12.31 -13.48
C LYS A 96 -2.81 13.74 -13.03
N ILE A 97 -1.87 14.35 -12.32
CA ILE A 97 -1.95 15.75 -11.91
C ILE A 97 -0.94 16.54 -12.73
N GLU A 98 -1.46 17.34 -13.66
CA GLU A 98 -0.65 18.28 -14.44
C GLU A 98 -0.43 19.56 -13.64
N TYR A 99 0.81 20.03 -13.61
CA TYR A 99 1.22 21.20 -12.86
C TYR A 99 2.13 22.09 -13.70
N ASP A 100 2.14 23.38 -13.40
CA ASP A 100 3.01 24.35 -14.06
C ASP A 100 4.35 24.45 -13.34
N ILE A 101 4.35 24.21 -12.01
CA ILE A 101 5.52 24.32 -11.13
C ILE A 101 5.50 23.16 -10.13
N ARG A 102 6.68 22.56 -9.94
CA ARG A 102 6.99 21.61 -8.87
C ARG A 102 8.09 22.24 -8.02
N ASP A 103 7.76 22.53 -6.76
CA ASP A 103 8.71 23.05 -5.79
C ASP A 103 9.10 21.95 -4.81
N GLU A 104 10.40 21.70 -4.70
CA GLU A 104 10.96 20.72 -3.77
C GLU A 104 11.61 21.44 -2.60
N ILE A 105 11.11 21.16 -1.39
CA ILE A 105 11.68 21.68 -0.14
C ILE A 105 12.27 20.50 0.61
N ASN A 106 13.59 20.50 0.73
CA ASN A 106 14.32 19.38 1.29
C ASN A 106 14.98 19.77 2.61
N SER A 107 14.75 18.96 3.64
CA SER A 107 15.41 19.03 4.94
C SER A 107 16.08 17.69 5.26
N ASP A 108 16.90 17.63 6.30
CA ASP A 108 17.59 16.39 6.64
C ASP A 108 16.57 15.27 6.93
N ALA A 109 16.57 14.25 6.07
CA ALA A 109 15.68 13.08 6.08
C ALA A 109 14.17 13.31 5.79
N LYS A 110 13.76 14.52 5.41
CA LYS A 110 12.38 14.81 4.98
C LYS A 110 12.38 15.63 3.71
N PHE A 111 11.44 15.36 2.83
CA PHE A 111 11.20 16.18 1.66
C PHE A 111 9.73 16.56 1.58
N PHE A 112 9.48 17.64 0.87
CA PHE A 112 8.16 18.16 0.62
C PHE A 112 8.07 18.61 -0.82
N ILE A 113 7.07 18.10 -1.55
CA ILE A 113 6.85 18.43 -2.96
C ILE A 113 5.50 19.12 -3.09
N ASN A 114 5.56 20.38 -3.49
CA ASN A 114 4.39 21.17 -3.82
C ASN A 114 4.17 21.23 -5.32
N PHE A 115 2.96 20.85 -5.72
CA PHE A 115 2.52 20.97 -7.10
C PHE A 115 1.54 22.13 -7.21
N SER A 116 1.84 23.06 -8.12
CA SER A 116 1.05 24.26 -8.33
C SER A 116 0.52 24.35 -9.75
N LYS A 117 -0.71 24.83 -9.90
CA LYS A 117 -1.37 25.16 -11.17
C LYS A 117 -1.90 26.58 -11.12
N ASN A 118 -1.59 27.42 -12.11
CA ASN A 118 -1.93 28.84 -12.11
C ASN A 118 -1.51 29.57 -10.82
N LYS A 119 -0.31 29.26 -10.30
CA LYS A 119 0.24 29.80 -9.04
C LYS A 119 -0.58 29.47 -7.77
N LYS A 120 -1.48 28.49 -7.82
CA LYS A 120 -2.18 27.95 -6.64
C LYS A 120 -1.72 26.52 -6.40
N GLN A 121 -1.43 26.19 -5.15
CA GLN A 121 -1.14 24.82 -4.74
C GLN A 121 -2.37 23.94 -5.01
N VAL A 122 -2.16 22.82 -5.70
CA VAL A 122 -3.22 21.85 -6.03
C VAL A 122 -2.98 20.48 -5.42
N PHE A 123 -1.73 20.17 -5.06
CA PHE A 123 -1.37 18.87 -4.52
C PHE A 123 -0.07 18.96 -3.72
N GLU A 124 0.04 18.11 -2.71
CA GLU A 124 1.14 18.10 -1.74
C GLU A 124 1.52 16.67 -1.40
N ILE A 125 2.84 16.40 -1.39
CA ILE A 125 3.42 15.17 -0.87
C ILE A 125 4.50 15.53 0.14
N GLU A 126 4.39 14.96 1.34
CA GLU A 126 5.36 15.12 2.41
C GLU A 126 5.94 13.76 2.79
N ALA A 127 7.27 13.63 2.84
CA ALA A 127 7.92 12.51 3.50
C ALA A 127 8.18 12.87 4.97
N THR A 128 7.38 12.30 5.89
CA THR A 128 7.36 12.70 7.29
C THR A 128 8.43 11.99 8.11
N GLU A 129 8.77 10.74 7.75
CA GLU A 129 9.72 9.88 8.45
C GLU A 129 10.44 8.94 7.49
N TYR A 130 11.58 8.42 7.92
CA TYR A 130 12.45 7.58 7.10
C TYR A 130 13.21 6.53 7.93
N ASP A 131 13.12 5.28 7.50
CA ASP A 131 13.87 4.13 8.00
C ASP A 131 15.01 3.76 7.06
N SER A 132 16.21 4.14 7.47
CA SER A 132 17.44 3.90 6.71
C SER A 132 17.94 2.47 6.67
N LYS A 133 17.42 1.59 7.53
CA LYS A 133 17.77 0.17 7.51
C LYS A 133 16.94 -0.55 6.46
N ASN A 134 15.63 -0.30 6.47
CA ASN A 134 14.69 -0.99 5.60
C ASN A 134 14.47 -0.29 4.25
N GLN A 135 15.03 0.90 4.05
CA GLN A 135 14.80 1.74 2.88
C GLN A 135 13.32 2.09 2.69
N ILE A 136 12.65 2.50 3.76
CA ILE A 136 11.23 2.84 3.76
C ILE A 136 11.05 4.29 4.20
N ALA A 137 10.20 5.04 3.51
CA ALA A 137 9.78 6.37 3.91
C ALA A 137 8.27 6.38 4.19
N LEU A 138 7.85 7.17 5.17
CA LEU A 138 6.44 7.44 5.43
C LEU A 138 6.03 8.67 4.63
N PHE A 139 5.14 8.47 3.66
CA PHE A 139 4.58 9.55 2.86
C PHE A 139 3.22 9.93 3.43
N LYS A 140 3.00 11.23 3.55
CA LYS A 140 1.69 11.84 3.72
C LYS A 140 1.29 12.48 2.41
N ILE A 141 0.15 12.05 1.89
CA ILE A 141 -0.42 12.53 0.64
C ILE A 141 -1.85 12.96 0.95
N GLU A 142 -2.10 14.26 0.84
CA GLU A 142 -3.33 14.87 1.37
C GLU A 142 -3.54 14.47 2.86
N ASN A 143 -4.56 13.68 3.17
CA ASN A 143 -4.87 13.20 4.53
C ASN A 143 -4.57 11.71 4.76
N HIS A 144 -3.84 11.06 3.86
CA HIS A 144 -3.55 9.63 3.93
C HIS A 144 -2.06 9.37 4.07
N TYR A 145 -1.73 8.30 4.79
CA TYR A 145 -0.36 7.86 5.03
C TYR A 145 -0.05 6.58 4.25
N PHE A 146 1.14 6.54 3.67
CA PHE A 146 1.63 5.43 2.87
C PHE A 146 3.06 5.11 3.27
N LEU A 147 3.36 3.84 3.53
CA LEU A 147 4.75 3.39 3.58
C LEU A 147 5.22 3.18 2.15
N MET A 148 6.31 3.83 1.77
CA MET A 148 6.80 3.84 0.40
C MET A 148 8.28 3.44 0.35
N THR A 149 8.67 2.77 -0.73
CA THR A 149 10.08 2.52 -1.07
C THR A 149 10.36 3.01 -2.49
N PRO A 150 11.61 3.39 -2.81
CA PRO A 150 12.01 3.60 -4.19
C PRO A 150 11.72 2.36 -5.01
N PHE A 151 11.25 2.55 -6.24
CA PHE A 151 10.82 1.43 -7.08
C PHE A 151 11.97 0.47 -7.39
N GLU A 152 13.22 0.94 -7.46
CA GLU A 152 14.41 0.09 -7.61
C GLU A 152 14.59 -0.93 -6.46
N ASN A 153 14.00 -0.68 -5.30
CA ASN A 153 14.08 -1.57 -4.13
C ASN A 153 12.92 -2.57 -4.07
N LYS A 154 11.98 -2.57 -5.00
CA LYS A 154 10.79 -3.44 -4.93
C LYS A 154 11.11 -4.93 -4.78
N ASP A 155 12.27 -5.36 -5.28
CA ASP A 155 12.67 -6.76 -5.26
C ASP A 155 13.29 -7.19 -3.92
N SER A 156 13.68 -6.25 -3.05
CA SER A 156 14.13 -6.54 -1.68
C SER A 156 12.99 -6.85 -0.71
N PHE A 157 11.75 -6.67 -1.15
CA PHE A 157 10.56 -6.96 -0.35
C PHE A 157 9.92 -8.28 -0.78
N ARG A 158 9.33 -8.96 0.21
CA ARG A 158 8.43 -10.08 -0.07
C ARG A 158 7.25 -9.56 -0.89
N LYS A 159 6.81 -10.30 -1.89
CA LYS A 159 5.65 -9.93 -2.71
C LYS A 159 4.53 -10.89 -2.43
N ILE A 160 3.34 -10.35 -2.23
CA ILE A 160 2.12 -11.13 -2.12
C ILE A 160 1.20 -10.69 -3.25
N GLN A 161 0.77 -11.63 -4.07
CA GLN A 161 -0.23 -11.41 -5.10
C GLN A 161 -1.51 -12.15 -4.77
N ASN A 162 -2.62 -11.43 -4.73
CA ASN A 162 -3.95 -12.00 -4.61
C ASN A 162 -4.48 -12.35 -6.01
N MET A 163 -4.67 -13.63 -6.32
CA MET A 163 -5.02 -14.07 -7.68
C MET A 163 -6.53 -14.13 -7.90
N CYS A 164 -7.02 -13.32 -8.84
CA CYS A 164 -8.41 -13.33 -9.35
C CYS A 164 -8.62 -14.51 -10.33
N VAL A 165 -8.78 -15.74 -9.85
CA VAL A 165 -8.89 -16.92 -10.75
C VAL A 165 -10.22 -16.94 -11.52
N LYS A 166 -11.33 -16.58 -10.87
CA LYS A 166 -12.68 -16.63 -11.48
C LYS A 166 -13.61 -15.54 -10.98
N GLU A 167 -13.51 -15.17 -9.70
CA GLU A 167 -14.35 -14.15 -9.05
C GLU A 167 -13.48 -13.27 -8.16
N LYS A 168 -13.99 -12.08 -7.84
CA LYS A 168 -13.37 -11.19 -6.85
C LYS A 168 -13.26 -11.91 -5.51
N VAL A 169 -12.06 -11.90 -4.94
CA VAL A 169 -11.77 -12.44 -3.62
C VAL A 169 -11.43 -11.32 -2.65
N ASP A 170 -11.66 -11.57 -1.36
CA ASP A 170 -11.37 -10.59 -0.32
C ASP A 170 -9.88 -10.25 -0.29
N GLU A 171 -9.58 -8.97 -0.11
CA GLU A 171 -8.21 -8.47 0.01
C GLU A 171 -7.64 -8.76 1.41
N LEU A 172 -6.31 -8.77 1.52
CA LEU A 172 -5.65 -8.96 2.81
C LEU A 172 -5.77 -7.72 3.70
N GLU A 173 -5.95 -7.97 5.00
CA GLU A 173 -5.81 -6.95 6.03
C GLU A 173 -4.35 -6.82 6.43
N PHE A 174 -3.90 -5.58 6.64
CA PHE A 174 -2.52 -5.26 7.00
C PHE A 174 -2.49 -4.55 8.35
N LEU A 175 -1.34 -4.63 9.02
CA LEU A 175 -1.13 -3.92 10.26
C LEU A 175 -1.20 -2.41 10.01
N PRO A 176 -1.77 -1.63 10.97
CA PRO A 176 -1.87 -0.19 10.83
C PRO A 176 -0.49 0.45 10.76
N ILE A 177 -0.44 1.60 10.08
CA ILE A 177 0.71 2.51 10.12
C ILE A 177 0.55 3.32 11.40
N ASN A 178 1.45 3.10 12.36
CA ASN A 178 1.49 3.78 13.66
C ASN A 178 2.64 4.77 13.70
#